data_AF-A0A7J8ISE5-F1
#
_entry.id   AF-A0A7J8ISE5-F1
#
_cell.length_a   1.000
_cell.length_b   1.000
_cell.length_c   1.000
_cell.angle_alpha   90.00
_cell.angle_beta   90.00
_cell.angle_gamma   90.00
#
_symmetry.space_group_name_H-M   'P 1'
#
loop_
_entity.id
_entity.type
_entity.pdbx_description
1 polymer ?
#
loop_
_entity_poly.entity_id
_entity_poly.type
_entity_poly.pdbx_seq_one_letter_code
_entity_poly.pdbx_strand_id
1 'polypeptide(L)'
;MLLTFYACLLWLSCSGLWTIQAKEPNADESIVSNHRILAPSNTDFALDLFNYLVASAPGKNVLISPVSISMALAMLSLGARGHTRAQLFQSLGFNLTQIPEAEIHQGFRNVHRLLRESDDSLEMGNTVFLNQSLELLESFSADAKRYYELDALATDFQDWAGASRQINEYIKNKTQGEITDFFLELDSPDTLILVNYIFFRGTPTHPILTIPHLLLPRIITATKTQGTLLDRSFHFTKYMHICGSPSSPACGHSPSTRAAPGSRTSM
;
A
#
# COMPACT_ATOMS: atom_id res chain seq x y z
N MET A 1 15.68 -34.21 -66.42
CA MET A 1 14.89 -32.99 -66.12
C MET A 1 14.03 -33.08 -64.85
N LEU A 2 14.08 -34.18 -64.07
CA LEU A 2 13.31 -34.32 -62.81
C LEU A 2 14.15 -34.10 -61.53
N LEU A 3 15.49 -34.23 -61.60
CA LEU A 3 16.36 -34.05 -60.42
C LEU A 3 16.66 -32.58 -60.08
N THR A 4 16.62 -31.67 -61.05
CA THR A 4 16.85 -30.24 -60.81
C THR A 4 15.65 -29.53 -60.18
N PHE A 5 14.44 -30.09 -60.31
CA PHE A 5 13.24 -29.55 -59.66
C PHE A 5 13.15 -29.91 -58.17
N TYR A 6 13.66 -31.07 -57.75
CA TYR A 6 13.65 -31.49 -56.34
C TYR A 6 14.64 -30.70 -55.47
N ALA A 7 15.78 -30.27 -56.04
CA ALA A 7 16.76 -29.46 -55.31
C ALA A 7 16.26 -28.05 -54.97
N CYS A 8 15.40 -27.45 -55.82
CA CYS A 8 14.80 -26.14 -55.53
C CYS A 8 13.71 -26.19 -54.45
N LEU A 9 12.96 -27.29 -54.35
CA LEU A 9 11.87 -27.44 -53.36
C LEU A 9 12.38 -27.65 -51.93
N LEU A 10 13.58 -28.21 -51.75
CA LEU A 10 14.20 -28.37 -50.43
C LEU A 10 14.88 -27.09 -49.91
N TRP A 11 15.25 -26.15 -50.80
CA TRP A 11 15.79 -24.85 -50.39
C TRP A 11 14.71 -23.80 -50.08
N LEU A 12 13.51 -23.95 -50.64
CA LEU A 12 12.34 -23.12 -50.29
C LEU A 12 11.69 -23.50 -48.95
N SER A 13 12.01 -24.66 -48.39
CA SER A 13 11.44 -25.12 -47.10
C SER A 13 12.23 -24.70 -45.86
N CYS A 14 13.44 -24.12 -46.01
CA CYS A 14 14.27 -23.66 -44.89
C CYS A 14 14.36 -22.13 -44.73
N SER A 15 13.83 -21.33 -45.66
CA SER A 15 13.66 -19.88 -45.47
C SER A 15 12.33 -19.51 -44.78
N GLY A 16 11.43 -20.49 -44.55
CA GLY A 16 10.19 -20.33 -43.79
C GLY A 16 10.33 -20.50 -42.28
N LEU A 17 11.54 -20.75 -41.76
CA LEU A 17 11.80 -21.01 -40.35
C LEU A 17 12.46 -19.81 -39.62
N TRP A 18 12.08 -18.58 -39.98
CA TRP A 18 12.50 -17.34 -39.28
C TRP A 18 11.37 -16.31 -39.12
N THR A 19 10.10 -16.72 -39.18
CA THR A 19 8.97 -15.81 -38.85
C THR A 19 8.05 -16.33 -37.76
N ILE A 20 8.45 -17.38 -37.03
CA ILE A 20 7.82 -17.68 -35.74
C ILE A 20 8.55 -16.86 -34.68
N GLN A 21 8.19 -15.58 -34.61
CA GLN A 21 8.27 -14.88 -33.33
C GLN A 21 7.23 -15.57 -32.45
N ALA A 22 7.66 -16.11 -31.30
CA ALA A 22 6.73 -16.58 -30.30
C ALA A 22 5.73 -15.44 -30.06
N LYS A 23 4.45 -15.70 -30.34
CA LYS A 23 3.38 -14.83 -29.89
C LYS A 23 3.35 -15.00 -28.38
N GLU A 24 4.11 -14.17 -27.68
CA GLU A 24 3.89 -13.90 -26.27
C GLU A 24 2.38 -13.72 -26.10
N PRO A 25 1.74 -14.41 -25.15
CA PRO A 25 0.33 -14.17 -24.89
C PRO A 25 0.18 -12.67 -24.69
N ASN A 26 -0.82 -12.05 -25.35
CA ASN A 26 -1.18 -10.65 -25.14
C ASN A 26 -1.56 -10.44 -23.66
N ALA A 27 -0.58 -10.38 -22.77
CA ALA A 27 -0.65 -9.59 -21.57
C ALA A 27 -0.61 -8.16 -22.08
N ASP A 28 -1.80 -7.57 -22.14
CA ASP A 28 -2.07 -6.17 -22.45
C ASP A 28 -0.82 -5.28 -22.34
N GLU A 29 -0.22 -4.95 -23.48
CA GLU A 29 1.02 -4.18 -23.57
C GLU A 29 0.88 -2.79 -22.90
N SER A 30 -0.37 -2.31 -22.75
CA SER A 30 -0.71 -1.08 -22.03
C SER A 30 -0.63 -1.20 -20.49
N ILE A 31 -0.79 -2.41 -19.95
CA ILE A 31 -0.66 -2.71 -18.52
C ILE A 31 0.82 -2.69 -18.10
N VAL A 32 1.71 -3.21 -18.97
CA VAL A 32 3.15 -3.32 -18.70
C VAL A 32 3.87 -1.99 -18.92
N SER A 33 3.36 -1.09 -19.77
CA SER A 33 4.01 0.20 -20.05
C SER A 33 3.77 1.26 -18.96
N ASN A 34 2.53 1.40 -18.47
CA ASN A 34 2.15 2.57 -17.67
C ASN A 34 2.67 2.57 -16.21
N HIS A 35 2.94 1.40 -15.61
CA HIS A 35 3.47 1.36 -14.23
C HIS A 35 4.97 1.74 -14.17
N ARG A 36 5.73 1.50 -15.26
CA ARG A 36 7.15 1.86 -15.35
C ARG A 36 7.38 3.37 -15.32
N ILE A 37 6.39 4.15 -15.75
CA ILE A 37 6.41 5.62 -15.73
C ILE A 37 6.53 6.13 -14.29
N LEU A 38 5.99 5.40 -13.30
CA LEU A 38 6.05 5.81 -11.89
C LEU A 38 7.35 5.41 -11.19
N ALA A 39 8.09 4.44 -11.74
CA ALA A 39 9.19 3.81 -11.03
C ALA A 39 10.30 4.81 -10.64
N PRO A 40 10.75 5.75 -11.51
CA PRO A 40 11.76 6.74 -11.12
C PRO A 40 11.28 7.63 -9.98
N SER A 41 10.13 8.31 -10.14
CA SER A 41 9.59 9.23 -9.13
C SER A 41 9.31 8.53 -7.79
N ASN A 42 8.74 7.32 -7.81
CA ASN A 42 8.51 6.57 -6.58
C ASN A 42 9.82 6.10 -5.92
N THR A 43 10.87 5.84 -6.69
CA THR A 43 12.19 5.48 -6.16
C THR A 43 12.86 6.69 -5.50
N ASP A 44 12.82 7.84 -6.16
CA ASP A 44 13.38 9.08 -5.61
C ASP A 44 12.66 9.47 -4.31
N PHE A 45 11.32 9.46 -4.33
CA PHE A 45 10.51 9.69 -3.13
C PHE A 45 10.83 8.70 -2.00
N ALA A 46 11.00 7.41 -2.32
CA ALA A 46 11.34 6.38 -1.35
C ALA A 46 12.67 6.65 -0.65
N LEU A 47 13.70 7.01 -1.43
CA LEU A 47 15.04 7.28 -0.92
C LEU A 47 15.07 8.56 -0.09
N ASP A 48 14.43 9.63 -0.58
CA ASP A 48 14.34 10.91 0.13
C ASP A 48 13.64 10.73 1.48
N LEU A 49 12.50 10.04 1.50
CA LEU A 49 11.76 9.77 2.72
C LEU A 49 12.55 8.89 3.68
N PHE A 50 13.21 7.84 3.19
CA PHE A 50 14.03 6.97 4.01
C PHE A 50 15.20 7.73 4.66
N ASN A 51 15.92 8.52 3.88
CA ASN A 51 17.03 9.34 4.36
C ASN A 51 16.57 10.34 5.43
N TYR A 52 15.43 11.01 5.19
CA TYR A 52 14.84 11.92 6.15
C TYR A 52 14.50 11.22 7.48
N LEU A 53 13.88 10.04 7.42
CA LEU A 53 13.49 9.29 8.62
C LEU A 53 14.70 8.77 9.41
N VAL A 54 15.74 8.28 8.72
CA VAL A 54 16.99 7.85 9.36
C VAL A 54 17.68 9.01 10.07
N ALA A 55 17.74 10.19 9.42
CA ALA A 55 18.32 11.38 10.02
C ALA A 55 17.50 11.90 11.22
N SER A 56 16.17 11.80 11.16
CA SER A 56 15.25 12.29 12.19
C SER A 56 15.17 11.38 13.42
N ALA A 57 15.57 10.11 13.30
CA ALA A 57 15.52 9.14 14.38
C ALA A 57 16.83 8.34 14.53
N PRO A 58 17.96 8.99 14.87
CA PRO A 58 19.24 8.30 14.99
C PRO A 58 19.19 7.13 15.98
N GLY A 59 19.78 6.00 15.58
CA GLY A 59 19.84 4.79 16.41
C GLY A 59 18.52 4.01 16.54
N LYS A 60 17.46 4.39 15.81
CA LYS A 60 16.22 3.63 15.72
C LYS A 60 16.13 2.85 14.41
N ASN A 61 15.45 1.71 14.45
CA ASN A 61 15.14 0.95 13.24
C ASN A 61 14.13 1.71 12.38
N VAL A 62 14.40 1.82 11.08
CA VAL A 62 13.50 2.41 10.08
C VAL A 62 13.13 1.33 9.07
N LEU A 63 11.84 1.03 8.97
CA LEU A 63 11.28 0.20 7.91
C LEU A 63 10.04 0.90 7.37
N ILE A 64 9.96 1.13 6.07
CA ILE A 64 8.87 1.86 5.42
C ILE A 64 8.36 1.13 4.18
N SER A 65 7.11 1.37 3.81
CA SER A 65 6.59 1.03 2.49
C SER A 65 6.36 2.32 1.71
N PRO A 66 7.32 2.73 0.86
CA PRO A 66 7.19 3.94 0.08
C PRO A 66 6.00 3.88 -0.88
N VAL A 67 5.76 2.73 -1.52
CA VAL A 67 4.65 2.56 -2.46
C VAL A 67 3.28 2.79 -1.81
N SER A 68 3.10 2.33 -0.57
CA SER A 68 1.89 2.56 0.24
C SER A 68 1.65 4.06 0.48
N ILE A 69 2.71 4.77 0.90
CA ILE A 69 2.65 6.20 1.20
C ILE A 69 2.40 7.01 -0.07
N SER A 70 3.13 6.71 -1.15
CA SER A 70 2.94 7.34 -2.46
C SER A 70 1.51 7.18 -2.96
N MET A 71 0.95 5.97 -2.82
CA MET A 71 -0.41 5.69 -3.26
C MET A 71 -1.46 6.44 -2.45
N ALA A 72 -1.28 6.54 -1.13
CA ALA A 72 -2.17 7.33 -0.27
C ALA A 72 -2.15 8.83 -0.63
N LEU A 73 -0.96 9.38 -0.86
CA LEU A 73 -0.78 10.79 -1.25
C LEU A 73 -1.34 11.08 -2.65
N ALA A 74 -1.12 10.17 -3.61
CA ALA A 74 -1.67 10.29 -4.95
C ALA A 74 -3.20 10.12 -4.96
N MET A 75 -3.76 9.30 -4.08
CA MET A 75 -5.22 9.21 -3.93
C MET A 75 -5.78 10.49 -3.31
N LEU A 76 -5.10 11.07 -2.31
CA LEU A 76 -5.50 12.32 -1.69
C LEU A 76 -5.55 13.48 -2.70
N SER A 77 -4.67 13.46 -3.71
CA SER A 77 -4.64 14.51 -4.73
C SER A 77 -5.90 14.56 -5.61
N LEU A 78 -6.67 13.46 -5.72
CA LEU A 78 -7.98 13.44 -6.36
C LEU A 78 -8.99 14.39 -5.69
N GLY A 79 -8.91 14.53 -4.36
CA GLY A 79 -9.76 15.43 -3.58
C GLY A 79 -9.19 16.85 -3.47
N ALA A 80 -7.89 17.02 -3.67
CA ALA A 80 -7.21 18.30 -3.54
C ALA A 80 -7.43 19.22 -4.76
N ARG A 81 -7.26 20.54 -4.56
CA ARG A 81 -7.38 21.54 -5.63
C ARG A 81 -6.20 22.52 -5.61
N GLY A 82 -5.99 23.19 -6.74
CA GLY A 82 -5.03 24.28 -6.89
C GLY A 82 -3.63 23.91 -6.39
N HIS A 83 -3.07 24.76 -5.54
CA HIS A 83 -1.70 24.61 -5.04
C HIS A 83 -1.49 23.34 -4.21
N THR A 84 -2.47 22.93 -3.40
CA THR A 84 -2.36 21.71 -2.58
C THR A 84 -2.23 20.47 -3.46
N ARG A 85 -3.00 20.38 -4.53
CA ARG A 85 -2.91 19.28 -5.51
C ARG A 85 -1.54 19.25 -6.18
N ALA A 86 -1.05 20.41 -6.62
CA ALA A 86 0.27 20.52 -7.24
C ALA A 86 1.41 20.12 -6.28
N GLN A 87 1.34 20.55 -5.02
CA GLN A 87 2.31 20.18 -3.99
C GLN A 87 2.34 18.68 -3.74
N LEU A 88 1.18 18.01 -3.68
CA LEU A 88 1.13 16.56 -3.49
C LEU A 88 1.87 15.81 -4.60
N PHE A 89 1.65 16.15 -5.87
CA PHE A 89 2.37 15.53 -6.98
C PHE A 89 3.85 15.86 -6.99
N GLN A 90 4.20 17.13 -6.72
CA GLN A 90 5.59 17.55 -6.64
C GLN A 90 6.36 16.81 -5.54
N SER A 91 5.75 16.65 -4.35
CA SER A 91 6.34 15.89 -3.24
C SER A 91 6.55 14.43 -3.56
N LEU A 92 5.76 13.86 -4.47
CA LEU A 92 5.92 12.49 -4.97
C LEU A 92 6.94 12.39 -6.13
N GLY A 93 7.61 13.48 -6.47
CA GLY A 93 8.58 13.52 -7.57
C GLY A 93 7.94 13.54 -8.96
N PHE A 94 6.65 13.87 -9.07
CA PHE A 94 5.99 13.98 -10.37
C PHE A 94 6.02 15.40 -10.91
N ASN A 95 6.43 15.54 -12.16
CA ASN A 95 6.35 16.79 -12.90
C ASN A 95 5.13 16.78 -13.82
N LEU A 96 4.09 17.54 -13.45
CA LEU A 96 2.84 17.62 -14.21
C LEU A 96 2.98 18.28 -15.60
N THR A 97 4.12 18.88 -15.92
CA THR A 97 4.41 19.35 -17.29
C THR A 97 4.93 18.25 -18.21
N GLN A 98 5.40 17.14 -17.63
CA GLN A 98 5.98 16.00 -18.35
C GLN A 98 5.04 14.79 -18.39
N ILE A 99 4.32 14.54 -17.30
CA ILE A 99 3.43 13.39 -17.15
C ILE A 99 2.02 13.89 -16.84
N PRO A 100 1.02 13.60 -17.69
CA PRO A 100 -0.37 13.90 -17.40
C PRO A 100 -0.84 13.20 -16.12
N GLU A 101 -1.64 13.90 -15.32
CA GLU A 101 -2.15 13.36 -14.06
C GLU A 101 -2.94 12.05 -14.22
N ALA A 102 -3.71 11.93 -15.29
CA ALA A 102 -4.44 10.70 -15.60
C ALA A 102 -3.50 9.49 -15.76
N GLU A 103 -2.31 9.69 -16.32
CA GLU A 103 -1.28 8.65 -16.45
C GLU A 103 -0.68 8.29 -15.08
N ILE A 104 -0.53 9.27 -14.18
CA ILE A 104 -0.06 9.03 -12.81
C ILE A 104 -1.04 8.11 -12.07
N HIS A 105 -2.34 8.45 -12.07
CA HIS A 105 -3.36 7.63 -11.41
C HIS A 105 -3.53 6.26 -12.08
N GLN A 106 -3.43 6.20 -13.41
CA GLN A 106 -3.45 4.93 -14.14
C GLN A 106 -2.23 4.05 -13.80
N GLY A 107 -1.06 4.65 -13.63
CA GLY A 107 0.14 3.98 -13.14
C GLY A 107 -0.09 3.37 -11.75
N PHE A 108 -0.66 4.12 -10.81
CA PHE A 108 -0.93 3.62 -9.45
C PHE A 108 -1.97 2.51 -9.44
N ARG A 109 -3.01 2.60 -10.29
CA ARG A 109 -3.97 1.52 -10.52
C ARG A 109 -3.28 0.24 -10.99
N ASN A 110 -2.34 0.37 -11.93
CA ASN A 110 -1.61 -0.78 -12.44
C ASN A 110 -0.69 -1.38 -11.37
N VAL A 111 0.00 -0.54 -10.58
CA VAL A 111 0.80 -1.00 -9.42
C VAL A 111 -0.07 -1.72 -8.40
N HIS A 112 -1.22 -1.15 -8.01
CA HIS A 112 -2.16 -1.76 -7.07
C HIS A 112 -2.60 -3.15 -7.56
N ARG A 113 -2.98 -3.24 -8.83
CA ARG A 113 -3.41 -4.50 -9.45
C ARG A 113 -2.30 -5.54 -9.49
N LEU A 114 -1.08 -5.15 -9.91
CA LEU A 114 0.07 -6.05 -9.96
C LEU A 114 0.46 -6.59 -8.57
N LEU A 115 0.41 -5.73 -7.55
CA LEU A 115 0.69 -6.14 -6.18
C LEU A 115 -0.37 -7.11 -5.65
N ARG A 116 -1.65 -6.88 -5.96
CA ARG A 116 -2.75 -7.76 -5.54
C ARG A 116 -2.83 -9.08 -6.31
N GLU A 117 -2.43 -9.09 -7.58
CA GLU A 117 -2.38 -10.30 -8.41
C GLU A 117 -1.10 -11.11 -8.20
N SER A 118 -0.09 -10.54 -7.53
CA SER A 118 1.02 -11.33 -7.01
C SER A 118 0.46 -12.32 -5.97
N ASP A 119 1.01 -13.53 -5.93
CA ASP A 119 0.62 -14.66 -5.06
C ASP A 119 0.15 -14.25 -3.64
N ASP A 120 -0.55 -15.14 -2.92
CA ASP A 120 -1.17 -14.93 -1.58
C ASP A 120 -0.22 -14.38 -0.48
N SER A 121 1.05 -14.21 -0.82
CA SER A 121 2.09 -13.49 -0.09
C SER A 121 1.82 -11.99 0.14
N LEU A 122 1.02 -11.29 -0.67
CA LEU A 122 0.84 -9.83 -0.55
C LEU A 122 -0.63 -9.41 -0.49
N GLU A 123 -0.99 -8.63 0.54
CA GLU A 123 -2.31 -8.01 0.67
C GLU A 123 -2.17 -6.48 0.74
N MET A 124 -2.95 -5.75 -0.04
CA MET A 124 -2.95 -4.29 -0.06
C MET A 124 -4.39 -3.78 -0.14
N GLY A 125 -4.68 -2.66 0.51
CA GLY A 125 -6.00 -2.04 0.41
C GLY A 125 -6.03 -0.57 0.82
N ASN A 126 -7.13 0.06 0.42
CA ASN A 126 -7.41 1.48 0.59
C ASN A 126 -8.79 1.65 1.21
N THR A 127 -8.91 2.41 2.29
CA THR A 127 -10.18 2.66 2.96
C THR A 127 -10.25 4.07 3.51
N VAL A 128 -11.37 4.75 3.27
CA VAL A 128 -11.71 6.03 3.89
C VAL A 128 -12.79 5.80 4.94
N PHE A 129 -12.51 6.25 6.15
CA PHE A 129 -13.49 6.37 7.23
C PHE A 129 -13.99 7.79 7.22
N LEU A 130 -15.28 7.97 6.96
CA LEU A 130 -15.91 9.26 6.79
C LEU A 130 -16.90 9.51 7.92
N ASN A 131 -16.94 10.74 8.44
CA ASN A 131 -17.98 11.12 9.37
C ASN A 131 -19.35 10.85 8.76
N GLN A 132 -20.23 10.16 9.50
CA GLN A 132 -21.60 9.84 9.08
C GLN A 132 -22.43 11.05 8.63
N SER A 133 -22.07 12.27 9.04
CA SER A 133 -22.74 13.51 8.60
C SER A 133 -22.26 14.04 7.24
N LEU A 134 -21.34 13.35 6.57
CA LEU A 134 -20.71 13.80 5.33
C LEU A 134 -20.91 12.78 4.22
N GLU A 135 -20.93 13.28 2.99
CA GLU A 135 -20.95 12.46 1.78
C GLU A 135 -19.76 12.81 0.88
N LEU A 136 -19.16 11.81 0.26
CA LEU A 136 -18.12 12.03 -0.74
C LEU A 136 -18.76 12.59 -2.01
N LEU A 137 -18.08 13.53 -2.65
CA LEU A 137 -18.46 13.96 -4.00
C LEU A 137 -18.41 12.77 -4.96
N GLU A 138 -19.43 12.64 -5.80
CA GLU A 138 -19.58 11.52 -6.74
C GLU A 138 -18.35 11.37 -7.65
N SER A 139 -17.80 12.48 -8.15
CA SER A 139 -16.59 12.47 -8.98
C SER A 139 -15.37 11.92 -8.24
N PHE A 140 -15.15 12.34 -6.98
CA PHE A 140 -14.07 11.81 -6.14
C PHE A 140 -14.28 10.32 -5.87
N SER A 141 -15.50 9.91 -5.49
CA SER A 141 -15.81 8.52 -5.20
C SER A 141 -15.60 7.63 -6.43
N ALA A 142 -16.01 8.10 -7.61
CA ALA A 142 -15.83 7.40 -8.88
C ALA A 142 -14.33 7.22 -9.20
N ASP A 143 -13.54 8.29 -9.15
CA ASP A 143 -12.11 8.22 -9.47
C ASP A 143 -11.32 7.44 -8.41
N ALA A 144 -11.63 7.60 -7.13
CA ALA A 144 -10.95 6.88 -6.05
C ALA A 144 -11.28 5.38 -6.10
N LYS A 145 -12.53 5.00 -6.36
CA LYS A 145 -12.90 3.59 -6.57
C LYS A 145 -12.25 3.05 -7.83
N ARG A 146 -12.20 3.85 -8.90
CA ARG A 146 -11.54 3.50 -10.15
C ARG A 146 -10.06 3.24 -9.89
N TYR A 147 -9.27 4.24 -9.54
CA TYR A 147 -7.81 4.13 -9.55
C TYR A 147 -7.23 3.39 -8.35
N TYR A 148 -7.92 3.38 -7.21
CA TYR A 148 -7.36 2.91 -5.94
C TYR A 148 -8.22 1.85 -5.24
N GLU A 149 -9.34 1.42 -5.85
CA GLU A 149 -10.29 0.49 -5.25
C GLU A 149 -10.82 0.93 -3.86
N LEU A 150 -10.80 2.23 -3.58
CA LEU A 150 -11.13 2.80 -2.28
C LEU A 150 -12.48 2.30 -1.76
N ASP A 151 -12.48 1.72 -0.56
CA ASP A 151 -13.70 1.45 0.20
C ASP A 151 -14.03 2.63 1.11
N ALA A 152 -15.31 2.94 1.28
CA ALA A 152 -15.77 4.01 2.14
C ALA A 152 -16.64 3.44 3.27
N LEU A 153 -16.31 3.79 4.51
CA LEU A 153 -17.00 3.35 5.71
C LEU A 153 -17.49 4.56 6.51
N ALA A 154 -18.79 4.63 6.78
CA ALA A 154 -19.34 5.62 7.69
C ALA A 154 -18.87 5.33 9.12
N THR A 155 -18.41 6.37 9.81
CA THR A 155 -17.83 6.31 11.15
C THR A 155 -18.35 7.48 11.97
N ASP A 156 -18.71 7.22 13.23
CA ASP A 156 -19.14 8.28 14.14
C ASP A 156 -17.94 8.85 14.90
N PHE A 157 -17.32 9.90 14.37
CA PHE A 157 -16.20 10.55 15.06
C PHE A 157 -16.61 11.36 16.30
N GLN A 158 -17.91 11.56 16.58
CA GLN A 158 -18.36 12.14 17.85
C GLN A 158 -18.14 11.16 19.01
N ASP A 159 -18.26 9.84 18.75
CA ASP A 159 -17.78 8.78 19.64
C ASP A 159 -16.40 8.29 19.19
N TRP A 160 -15.36 9.07 19.50
CA TRP A 160 -13.99 8.71 19.12
C TRP A 160 -13.53 7.36 19.69
N ALA A 161 -14.00 6.98 20.88
CA ALA A 161 -13.65 5.69 21.48
C ALA A 161 -14.26 4.52 20.68
N GLY A 162 -15.49 4.68 20.21
CA GLY A 162 -16.13 3.73 19.28
C GLY A 162 -15.46 3.71 17.91
N ALA A 163 -15.23 4.88 17.31
CA ALA A 163 -14.60 5.04 16.00
C ALA A 163 -13.18 4.45 15.95
N SER A 164 -12.32 4.80 16.92
CA SER A 164 -10.96 4.27 16.99
C SER A 164 -10.93 2.75 17.14
N ARG A 165 -11.84 2.18 17.95
CA ARG A 165 -12.00 0.72 18.08
C ARG A 165 -12.42 0.08 16.76
N GLN A 166 -13.43 0.64 16.09
CA GLN A 166 -13.93 0.15 14.80
C GLN A 166 -12.80 0.11 13.75
N ILE A 167 -12.00 1.18 13.67
CA ILE A 167 -10.93 1.26 12.67
C ILE A 167 -9.79 0.31 13.04
N ASN A 168 -9.40 0.22 14.31
CA ASN A 168 -8.39 -0.74 14.77
C ASN A 168 -8.81 -2.18 14.47
N GLU A 169 -10.08 -2.55 14.72
CA GLU A 169 -10.62 -3.87 14.38
C GLU A 169 -10.61 -4.13 12.87
N TYR A 170 -10.97 -3.12 12.07
CA TYR A 170 -10.91 -3.22 10.61
C TYR A 170 -9.48 -3.49 10.12
N ILE A 171 -8.51 -2.70 10.57
CA ILE A 171 -7.10 -2.84 10.18
C ILE A 171 -6.52 -4.15 10.68
N LYS A 172 -6.85 -4.57 11.90
CA LYS A 172 -6.46 -5.87 12.44
C LYS A 172 -6.96 -7.01 11.57
N ASN A 173 -8.23 -6.97 11.14
CA ASN A 173 -8.78 -8.00 10.25
C ASN A 173 -8.07 -8.02 8.89
N LYS A 174 -7.89 -6.85 8.26
CA LYS A 174 -7.20 -6.69 6.97
C LYS A 174 -5.71 -7.04 7.00
N THR A 175 -5.11 -7.13 8.19
CA THR A 175 -3.70 -7.49 8.37
C THR A 175 -3.54 -8.82 9.10
N GLN A 176 -4.60 -9.63 9.15
CA GLN A 176 -4.59 -10.98 9.75
C GLN A 176 -4.11 -11.01 11.20
N GLY A 177 -4.42 -9.96 11.97
CA GLY A 177 -4.10 -9.84 13.38
C GLY A 177 -2.79 -9.13 13.70
N GLU A 178 -2.00 -8.73 12.71
CA GLU A 178 -0.63 -8.23 12.93
C GLU A 178 -0.58 -6.75 13.31
N ILE A 179 -1.50 -5.92 12.81
CA ILE A 179 -1.65 -4.52 13.26
C ILE A 179 -2.86 -4.44 14.19
N THR A 180 -2.62 -4.38 15.50
CA THR A 180 -3.69 -4.34 16.51
C THR A 180 -4.02 -2.93 17.00
N ASP A 181 -3.02 -2.05 17.02
CA ASP A 181 -3.10 -0.77 17.71
C ASP A 181 -2.73 0.38 16.76
N PHE A 182 -3.47 0.47 15.66
CA PHE A 182 -3.24 1.49 14.62
C PHE A 182 -3.53 2.90 15.13
N PHE A 183 -4.43 3.08 16.11
CA PHE A 183 -4.71 4.36 16.76
C PHE A 183 -4.55 4.26 18.27
N LEU A 184 -3.34 4.54 18.76
CA LEU A 184 -3.06 4.64 20.19
C LEU A 184 -3.15 6.07 20.73
N GLU A 185 -2.87 7.08 19.90
CA GLU A 185 -2.70 8.48 20.34
C GLU A 185 -3.15 9.46 19.27
N LEU A 186 -4.46 9.60 19.05
CA LEU A 186 -4.99 10.64 18.18
C LEU A 186 -6.06 11.43 18.86
N ASP A 187 -6.04 12.73 18.60
CA ASP A 187 -7.19 13.60 18.74
C ASP A 187 -8.26 13.20 17.72
N SER A 188 -9.52 13.24 18.13
CA SER A 188 -10.65 12.88 17.27
C SER A 188 -10.62 13.71 15.97
N PRO A 189 -10.60 13.09 14.78
CA PRO A 189 -10.81 13.82 13.54
C PRO A 189 -12.25 14.28 13.44
N ASP A 190 -12.50 15.53 13.05
CA ASP A 190 -13.87 15.99 12.85
C ASP A 190 -14.51 15.42 11.56
N THR A 191 -13.69 14.99 10.59
CA THR A 191 -14.15 14.83 9.19
C THR A 191 -13.86 13.45 8.58
N LEU A 192 -12.59 13.07 8.42
CA LEU A 192 -12.22 11.85 7.70
C LEU A 192 -10.86 11.28 8.11
N ILE A 193 -10.68 9.98 7.87
CA ILE A 193 -9.40 9.28 7.94
C ILE A 193 -9.23 8.46 6.66
N LEU A 194 -8.12 8.68 5.96
CA LEU A 194 -7.71 7.82 4.85
C LEU A 194 -6.64 6.83 5.33
N VAL A 195 -6.88 5.55 5.10
CA VAL A 195 -5.96 4.47 5.42
C VAL A 195 -5.55 3.73 4.16
N ASN A 196 -4.24 3.60 3.97
CA ASN A 196 -3.64 2.65 3.04
C ASN A 196 -2.84 1.63 3.86
N TYR A 197 -3.03 0.34 3.59
CA TYR A 197 -2.25 -0.72 4.22
C TYR A 197 -1.64 -1.65 3.19
N ILE A 198 -0.47 -2.19 3.52
CA ILE A 198 0.18 -3.25 2.77
C ILE A 198 0.80 -4.26 3.74
N PHE A 199 0.55 -5.53 3.46
CA PHE A 199 1.00 -6.70 4.19
C PHE A 199 1.76 -7.62 3.23
N PHE A 200 2.99 -7.99 3.58
CA PHE A 200 3.79 -8.91 2.76
C PHE A 200 4.39 -10.06 3.59
N ARG A 201 4.30 -11.26 3.02
CA ARG A 201 4.77 -12.53 3.55
C ARG A 201 5.47 -13.34 2.45
N GLY A 202 6.73 -13.03 2.23
CA GLY A 202 7.56 -13.78 1.28
C GLY A 202 8.10 -15.09 1.86
N THR A 203 8.13 -16.13 1.03
CA THR A 203 8.96 -17.31 1.25
C THR A 203 10.26 -17.15 0.45
N PRO A 204 11.45 -17.26 1.05
CA PRO A 204 12.70 -17.18 0.31
C PRO A 204 12.77 -18.25 -0.77
N THR A 205 13.31 -17.88 -1.92
CA THR A 205 13.61 -18.80 -3.02
C THR A 205 14.75 -19.75 -2.70
N HIS A 206 15.63 -19.36 -1.77
CA HIS A 206 16.70 -20.21 -1.26
C HIS A 206 16.44 -20.50 0.21
N PRO A 207 16.36 -21.78 0.64
CA PRO A 207 16.19 -22.10 2.05
C PRO A 207 17.34 -21.47 2.83
N ILE A 208 16.98 -20.58 3.76
CA ILE A 208 17.93 -20.09 4.75
C ILE A 208 18.38 -21.34 5.50
N LEU A 209 19.68 -21.66 5.45
CA LEU A 209 20.25 -22.68 6.32
C LEU A 209 19.80 -22.32 7.74
N THR A 210 18.86 -23.09 8.28
CA THR A 210 18.19 -22.80 9.55
C THR A 210 19.25 -22.84 10.64
N ILE A 211 19.82 -21.68 10.94
CA ILE A 211 20.22 -21.37 12.30
C ILE A 211 18.88 -21.27 13.04
N PRO A 212 18.61 -22.08 14.08
CA PRO A 212 17.29 -22.23 14.70
C PRO A 212 16.66 -20.96 15.31
N HIS A 213 17.24 -19.78 15.06
CA HIS A 213 16.84 -18.50 15.61
C HIS A 213 16.54 -17.41 14.57
N LEU A 214 16.73 -17.64 13.25
CA LEU A 214 16.36 -16.64 12.22
C LEU A 214 15.10 -17.07 11.47
N LEU A 215 13.97 -16.43 11.82
CA LEU A 215 12.73 -16.46 11.05
C LEU A 215 12.76 -15.43 9.91
N LEU A 216 11.95 -15.69 8.89
CA LEU A 216 11.76 -14.84 7.71
C LEU A 216 11.20 -13.46 8.09
N PRO A 217 11.64 -12.37 7.43
CA PRO A 217 11.06 -11.05 7.68
C PRO A 217 9.60 -11.00 7.20
N ARG A 218 8.68 -10.76 8.12
CA ARG A 218 7.33 -10.28 7.82
C ARG A 218 7.36 -8.75 7.84
N ILE A 219 7.01 -8.12 6.72
CA ILE A 219 7.02 -6.66 6.60
C ILE A 219 5.58 -6.18 6.46
N ILE A 220 5.19 -5.28 7.37
CA ILE A 220 3.86 -4.72 7.41
C ILE A 220 3.99 -3.21 7.55
N THR A 221 3.33 -2.47 6.67
CA THR A 221 3.27 -1.01 6.76
C THR A 221 1.84 -0.56 6.56
N ALA A 222 1.34 0.27 7.46
CA ALA A 222 0.12 1.00 7.25
C ALA A 222 0.39 2.50 7.38
N THR A 223 -0.11 3.24 6.41
CA THR A 223 0.04 4.68 6.32
C THR A 223 -1.32 5.32 6.57
N LYS A 224 -1.34 6.24 7.53
CA LYS A 224 -2.51 7.02 7.91
C LYS A 224 -2.37 8.45 7.41
N THR A 225 -3.44 8.99 6.85
CA THR A 225 -3.60 10.43 6.60
C THR A 225 -4.89 10.95 7.23
N GLN A 226 -4.83 12.04 7.98
CA GLN A 226 -5.98 12.74 8.56
C GLN A 226 -5.98 14.19 8.11
N GLY A 227 -7.12 14.78 7.75
CA GLY A 227 -7.20 16.24 7.53
C GLY A 227 -8.53 16.78 7.00
N THR A 228 -8.64 18.11 6.97
CA THR A 228 -9.80 18.89 6.47
C THR A 228 -9.55 19.40 5.05
N LEU A 229 -10.48 19.12 4.13
CA LEU A 229 -10.50 19.75 2.81
C LEU A 229 -11.19 21.12 2.93
N LEU A 230 -10.44 22.19 2.65
CA LEU A 230 -10.83 23.61 2.48
C LEU A 230 -10.22 24.65 3.46
N ASP A 231 -9.55 24.29 4.56
CA ASP A 231 -8.54 25.16 5.20
C ASP A 231 -7.63 24.40 6.20
N ARG A 232 -6.57 23.82 5.62
CA ARG A 232 -5.37 23.14 6.14
C ARG A 232 -5.33 22.64 7.60
N SER A 233 -5.31 21.32 7.75
CA SER A 233 -4.21 20.57 8.42
C SER A 233 -4.27 19.10 7.98
N PHE A 234 -3.14 18.53 7.50
CA PHE A 234 -3.02 17.09 7.22
C PHE A 234 -1.92 16.47 8.09
N HIS A 235 -2.25 15.47 8.88
CA HIS A 235 -1.29 14.69 9.68
C HIS A 235 -1.07 13.31 9.06
N PHE A 236 0.18 13.04 8.71
CA PHE A 236 0.64 11.74 8.24
C PHE A 236 1.27 10.98 9.42
N THR A 237 0.76 9.80 9.70
CA THR A 237 1.33 8.92 10.73
C THR A 237 1.50 7.54 10.15
N LYS A 238 2.65 6.93 10.43
CA LYS A 238 3.01 5.64 9.87
C LYS A 238 3.18 4.64 10.99
N TYR A 239 2.52 3.50 10.83
CA TYR A 239 2.54 2.41 11.80
C TYR A 239 3.30 1.24 11.19
N MET A 240 4.15 0.64 12.02
CA MET A 240 5.10 -0.39 11.61
C MET A 240 5.12 -1.47 12.67
N HIS A 241 4.84 -2.70 12.25
CA HIS A 241 5.02 -3.89 13.09
C HIS A 241 5.99 -4.84 12.39
N ILE A 242 6.97 -5.34 13.14
CA ILE A 242 7.96 -6.33 12.69
C ILE A 242 7.84 -7.51 13.66
N CYS A 243 6.98 -8.48 13.38
CA CYS A 243 6.93 -9.71 14.17
C CYS A 243 8.11 -10.61 13.77
N GLY A 244 9.16 -10.61 14.60
CA GLY A 244 10.16 -11.67 14.67
C GLY A 244 9.82 -12.61 15.83
N SER A 245 9.21 -13.76 15.52
CA SER A 245 8.74 -14.82 16.46
C SER A 245 7.43 -14.53 17.23
N PRO A 246 6.61 -15.57 17.51
CA PRO A 246 5.48 -15.49 18.45
C PRO A 246 5.88 -15.18 19.90
N SER A 247 7.18 -15.25 20.22
CA SER A 247 7.75 -15.03 21.55
C SER A 247 8.32 -13.62 21.75
N SER A 248 8.24 -12.74 20.75
CA SER A 248 8.62 -11.34 20.93
C SER A 248 7.60 -10.64 21.83
N PRO A 249 8.00 -9.86 22.85
CA PRO A 249 7.07 -9.16 23.74
C PRO A 249 6.17 -8.15 23.00
N ALA A 250 6.45 -7.84 21.74
CA ALA A 250 5.58 -7.06 20.85
C ALA A 250 4.43 -7.85 20.19
N CYS A 251 4.43 -9.19 20.28
CA CYS A 251 3.39 -10.07 19.75
C CYS A 251 2.74 -10.94 20.87
N GLY A 252 2.99 -10.62 22.15
CA GLY A 252 2.49 -11.35 23.33
C GLY A 252 1.27 -10.71 23.99
N HIS A 253 0.32 -11.55 24.38
CA HIS A 253 -1.01 -11.22 24.95
C HIS A 253 -1.07 -10.02 25.91
N SER A 254 -2.15 -9.25 25.76
CA SER A 254 -2.68 -8.35 26.81
C SER A 254 -2.78 -9.10 28.14
N PRO A 255 -2.35 -8.52 29.27
CA PRO A 255 -2.61 -9.13 30.56
C PRO A 255 -4.11 -9.10 30.81
N SER A 256 -4.72 -10.27 30.73
CA SER A 256 -6.00 -10.58 31.37
C SER A 256 -5.94 -10.05 32.80
N THR A 257 -6.70 -9.01 33.09
CA THR A 257 -7.02 -8.59 34.46
C THR A 257 -7.90 -9.68 35.08
N ARG A 258 -7.24 -10.72 35.56
CA ARG A 258 -7.85 -11.74 36.42
C ARG A 258 -8.10 -11.09 37.79
N ALA A 259 -9.37 -10.85 38.07
CA ALA A 259 -9.84 -10.57 39.42
C ALA A 259 -9.41 -11.69 40.39
N ALA A 260 -9.01 -11.32 41.60
CA ALA A 260 -8.80 -12.22 42.72
C ALA A 260 -9.17 -11.51 44.05
N PRO A 261 -9.56 -12.27 45.09
CA PRO A 261 -10.63 -11.92 46.01
C PRO A 261 -10.16 -11.19 47.27
N GLY A 262 -11.13 -10.59 47.97
CA GLY A 262 -10.90 -9.72 49.10
C GLY A 262 -10.35 -10.37 50.37
N SER A 263 -10.00 -9.50 51.32
CA SER A 263 -10.02 -9.80 52.75
C SER A 263 -10.43 -8.55 53.52
N ARG A 264 -11.44 -8.72 54.38
CA ARG A 264 -11.79 -7.83 55.48
C ARG A 264 -10.69 -7.88 56.55
N THR A 265 -10.45 -6.75 57.23
CA THR A 265 -10.43 -6.56 58.70
C THR A 265 -10.06 -5.09 58.97
N SER A 266 -11.01 -4.26 59.41
CA SER A 266 -11.19 -3.77 60.80
C SER A 266 -10.11 -2.82 61.30
N MET A 267 -10.42 -1.52 61.38
CA MET A 267 -10.73 -0.77 62.61
C MET A 267 -11.47 0.51 62.22
#